data_AF-A0A328TKA1-F1
#
_entry.id   AF-A0A328TKA1-F1
#
_cell.length_a   1.000
_cell.length_b   1.000
_cell.length_c   1.000
_cell.angle_alpha   90.00
_cell.angle_beta   90.00
_cell.angle_gamma   90.00
#
_symmetry.space_group_name_H-M   'P 1'
#
loop_
_entity.id
_entity.type
_entity.pdbx_description
1 polymer ?
#
loop_
_entity_poly.entity_id
_entity_poly.type
_entity_poly.pdbx_seq_one_letter_code
_entity_poly.pdbx_strand_id
1 'polypeptide(L)'
;MRTQLTHSLEVQQVGHYIAKEVLTRLQEQGQLAVLGLVQLTAPFENIVEMACLMHDLGNPPFGHFGESAVNDWFRQQLDAGWQSESQHPDHYVPKVLSHCDDGLDELRANIRQNLSHFEGNAQAIRMVHTLMKMNLT
;
A
#
# COMPACT_ATOMS: atom_id res chain seq x y z
N MET A 1 -6.15 -11.83 21.89
CA MET A 1 -5.25 -11.38 20.81
C MET A 1 -6.09 -11.02 19.59
N ARG A 2 -5.78 -9.93 18.90
CA ARG A 2 -6.38 -9.56 17.60
C ARG A 2 -5.42 -9.96 16.49
N THR A 3 -5.95 -10.51 15.40
CA THR A 3 -5.26 -10.71 14.12
C THR A 3 -5.56 -9.55 13.18
N GLN A 4 -4.79 -9.40 12.09
CA GLN A 4 -5.04 -8.41 11.04
C GLN A 4 -6.48 -8.46 10.52
N LEU A 5 -7.05 -9.67 10.36
CA LEU A 5 -8.43 -9.82 9.93
C LEU A 5 -9.42 -9.28 10.96
N THR A 6 -9.28 -9.66 12.24
CA THR A 6 -10.19 -9.15 13.28
C THR A 6 -10.06 -7.65 13.49
N HIS A 7 -8.86 -7.09 13.31
CA HIS A 7 -8.65 -5.64 13.31
C HIS A 7 -9.37 -4.97 12.15
N SER A 8 -9.19 -5.48 10.93
CA SER A 8 -9.83 -4.93 9.73
C SER A 8 -11.36 -4.98 9.81
N LEU A 9 -11.94 -6.02 10.42
CA LEU A 9 -13.38 -6.10 10.68
C LEU A 9 -13.88 -5.04 11.69
N GLU A 10 -13.11 -4.77 12.74
CA GLU A 10 -13.44 -3.68 13.67
C GLU A 10 -13.35 -2.31 12.99
N VAL A 11 -12.31 -2.09 12.19
CA VAL A 11 -12.12 -0.85 11.41
C VAL A 11 -13.25 -0.70 10.39
N GLN A 12 -13.67 -1.77 9.72
CA GLN A 12 -14.83 -1.78 8.81
C GLN A 12 -16.09 -1.31 9.53
N GLN A 13 -16.38 -1.83 10.72
CA GLN A 13 -17.58 -1.45 11.47
C GLN A 13 -17.56 0.03 11.89
N VAL A 14 -16.38 0.56 12.26
CA VAL A 14 -16.20 1.99 12.56
C VAL A 14 -16.36 2.83 11.30
N GLY A 15 -15.79 2.40 10.17
CA GLY A 15 -15.92 3.05 8.87
C GLY A 15 -17.37 3.13 8.40
N HIS A 16 -18.12 2.03 8.50
CA HIS A 16 -19.56 2.00 8.23
C HIS A 16 -20.31 3.05 9.05
N TYR A 17 -20.05 3.08 10.36
CA TYR A 17 -20.72 4.03 11.26
C TYR A 17 -20.42 5.48 10.88
N ILE A 18 -19.15 5.80 10.59
CA ILE A 18 -18.74 7.14 10.15
C ILE A 18 -19.43 7.51 8.83
N ALA A 19 -19.44 6.61 7.85
CA ALA A 19 -20.05 6.85 6.53
C ALA A 19 -21.55 7.15 6.66
N LYS A 20 -22.27 6.32 7.42
CA LYS A 20 -23.70 6.50 7.71
C LYS A 20 -23.99 7.82 8.40
N GLU A 21 -23.16 8.18 9.37
CA GLU A 21 -23.31 9.42 10.15
C GLU A 21 -23.07 10.66 9.27
N VAL A 22 -22.09 10.61 8.36
CA VAL A 22 -21.85 11.66 7.36
C VAL A 22 -23.07 11.81 6.45
N LEU A 23 -23.59 10.71 5.89
CA LEU A 23 -24.76 10.74 5.02
C LEU A 23 -26.01 11.28 5.74
N THR A 24 -26.20 10.90 7.00
CA THR A 24 -27.30 11.40 7.84
C THR A 24 -27.22 12.91 8.01
N ARG A 25 -26.04 13.46 8.36
CA ARG A 25 -25.85 14.91 8.49
C ARG A 25 -26.05 15.65 7.16
N LEU A 26 -25.57 15.08 6.05
CA LEU A 26 -25.78 15.67 4.72
C LEU A 26 -27.27 15.67 4.33
N GLN A 27 -28.02 14.65 4.74
CA GLN A 27 -29.46 14.59 4.51
C GLN A 27 -30.20 15.66 5.32
N GLU A 28 -29.88 15.82 6.61
CA GLU A 28 -30.46 16.84 7.49
C GLU A 28 -30.23 18.26 6.98
N GLN A 29 -29.08 18.50 6.33
CA GLN A 29 -28.74 19.78 5.72
C GLN A 29 -29.32 19.97 4.31
N GLY A 30 -30.03 18.97 3.77
CA GLY A 30 -30.57 19.00 2.41
C GLY A 30 -29.52 18.95 1.30
N GLN A 31 -28.29 18.52 1.61
CA GLN A 31 -27.13 18.58 0.72
C GLN A 31 -26.94 17.34 -0.17
N LEU A 32 -27.59 16.22 0.14
CA LEU A 32 -27.43 14.98 -0.63
C LEU A 32 -27.71 15.16 -2.13
N ALA A 33 -28.77 15.91 -2.48
CA ALA A 33 -29.13 16.19 -3.87
C ALA A 33 -28.08 17.08 -4.57
N VAL A 34 -27.60 18.10 -3.86
CA VAL A 34 -26.58 19.03 -4.37
C VAL A 34 -25.27 18.31 -4.67
N LEU A 35 -24.91 17.35 -3.83
CA LEU A 35 -23.70 16.54 -3.97
C LEU A 35 -23.87 15.33 -4.90
N GLY A 36 -25.06 15.11 -5.47
CA GLY A 36 -25.34 13.95 -6.33
C GLY A 36 -25.34 12.60 -5.60
N LEU A 37 -25.42 12.59 -4.27
CA LEU A 37 -25.30 11.38 -3.45
C LEU A 37 -26.63 10.64 -3.24
N VAL A 38 -27.76 11.20 -3.68
CA VAL A 38 -29.11 10.64 -3.41
C VAL A 38 -29.22 9.17 -3.81
N GLN A 39 -28.66 8.79 -4.96
CA GLN A 39 -28.68 7.42 -5.47
C GLN A 39 -27.39 6.64 -5.17
N LEU A 40 -26.44 7.26 -4.47
CA LEU A 40 -25.10 6.73 -4.21
C LEU A 40 -24.83 6.51 -2.71
N THR A 41 -25.83 6.64 -1.84
CA THR A 41 -25.70 6.43 -0.40
C THR A 41 -25.18 5.03 -0.05
N ALA A 42 -25.82 3.98 -0.58
CA ALA A 42 -25.38 2.60 -0.37
C ALA A 42 -24.00 2.30 -0.99
N PRO A 43 -23.72 2.67 -2.26
CA PRO A 43 -22.39 2.55 -2.83
C PRO A 43 -21.31 3.28 -2.03
N PHE A 44 -21.61 4.47 -1.49
CA PHE A 44 -20.68 5.23 -0.66
C PHE A 44 -20.31 4.48 0.62
N GLU A 45 -21.31 3.98 1.37
CA GLU A 45 -21.07 3.17 2.57
C GLU A 45 -20.25 1.91 2.24
N ASN A 46 -20.63 1.19 1.17
CA ASN A 46 -19.95 -0.03 0.74
C ASN A 46 -18.48 0.21 0.36
N ILE A 47 -18.17 1.31 -0.34
CA ILE A 47 -16.80 1.66 -0.71
C ILE A 47 -15.95 1.90 0.54
N VAL A 48 -16.48 2.65 1.51
CA VAL A 48 -15.78 2.90 2.78
C VAL A 48 -15.53 1.59 3.52
N GLU A 49 -16.53 0.73 3.63
CA GLU A 49 -16.39 -0.57 4.28
C GLU A 49 -15.33 -1.45 3.63
N MET A 50 -15.38 -1.60 2.30
CA MET A 50 -14.44 -2.45 1.58
C MET A 50 -13.02 -1.89 1.63
N ALA A 51 -12.87 -0.56 1.58
CA ALA A 51 -11.57 0.08 1.77
C ALA A 51 -11.02 -0.17 3.18
N CYS A 52 -11.84 -0.05 4.22
CA CYS A 52 -11.47 -0.39 5.59
C CYS A 52 -11.08 -1.86 5.75
N LEU A 53 -11.76 -2.78 5.06
CA LEU A 53 -11.43 -4.20 5.12
C LEU A 53 -10.09 -4.50 4.43
N MET A 54 -9.80 -3.82 3.32
CA MET A 54 -8.63 -4.09 2.49
C MET A 54 -7.36 -3.33 2.90
N HIS A 55 -7.43 -2.38 3.84
CA HIS A 55 -6.31 -1.47 4.13
C HIS A 55 -5.01 -2.21 4.50
N ASP A 56 -5.11 -3.31 5.25
CA ASP A 56 -3.96 -4.11 5.69
C ASP A 56 -3.59 -5.25 4.73
N LEU A 57 -4.26 -5.38 3.58
CA LEU A 57 -4.09 -6.52 2.67
C LEU A 57 -2.66 -6.68 2.14
N GLY A 58 -1.95 -5.56 1.94
CA GLY A 58 -0.60 -5.55 1.40
C GLY A 58 0.52 -5.65 2.43
N ASN A 59 0.18 -5.68 3.73
CA ASN A 59 1.18 -5.74 4.79
C ASN A 59 1.96 -7.07 4.73
N PRO A 60 3.29 -7.02 4.88
CA PRO A 60 4.10 -8.22 4.86
C PRO A 60 3.96 -8.99 6.19
N PRO A 61 4.45 -10.25 6.26
CA PRO A 61 4.63 -10.93 7.53
C PRO A 61 5.39 -10.05 8.52
N PHE A 62 4.98 -10.03 9.78
CA PHE A 62 5.56 -9.18 10.84
C PHE A 62 5.36 -7.65 10.66
N GLY A 63 4.49 -7.20 9.75
CA GLY A 63 4.13 -5.79 9.60
C GLY A 63 5.35 -4.91 9.31
N HIS A 64 5.50 -3.79 10.04
CA HIS A 64 6.63 -2.86 9.85
C HIS A 64 8.02 -3.49 9.99
N PHE A 65 8.17 -4.56 10.79
CA PHE A 65 9.43 -5.29 10.84
C PHE A 65 9.72 -6.05 9.54
N GLY A 66 8.68 -6.60 8.90
CA GLY A 66 8.78 -7.19 7.57
C GLY A 66 9.13 -6.16 6.51
N GLU A 67 8.49 -4.99 6.54
CA GLU A 67 8.81 -3.88 5.62
C GLU A 67 10.25 -3.43 5.77
N SER A 68 10.70 -3.23 7.02
CA SER A 68 12.07 -2.82 7.33
C SER A 68 13.07 -3.86 6.85
N ALA A 69 12.82 -5.15 7.12
CA ALA A 69 13.69 -6.24 6.69
C ALA A 69 13.83 -6.33 5.16
N VAL A 70 12.72 -6.18 4.41
CA VAL A 70 12.74 -6.17 2.95
C VAL A 70 13.51 -4.96 2.42
N ASN A 71 13.22 -3.76 2.95
CA ASN A 71 13.86 -2.52 2.53
C ASN A 71 15.35 -2.52 2.82
N ASP A 72 15.75 -2.94 4.01
CA ASP A 72 17.15 -3.02 4.40
C ASP A 72 17.86 -4.03 3.51
N TRP A 73 17.32 -5.22 3.29
CA TRP A 73 17.93 -6.19 2.39
C TRP A 73 18.13 -5.64 0.97
N PHE A 74 17.12 -4.99 0.37
CA PHE A 74 17.28 -4.41 -0.96
C PHE A 74 18.29 -3.24 -0.99
N ARG A 75 18.33 -2.40 0.04
CA ARG A 75 19.35 -1.34 0.16
C ARG A 75 20.76 -1.93 0.18
N GLN A 76 20.96 -2.99 0.97
CA GLN A 76 22.27 -3.67 1.05
C GLN A 76 22.74 -4.24 -0.28
N GLN A 77 21.82 -4.69 -1.13
CA GLN A 77 22.15 -5.32 -2.42
C GLN A 77 22.25 -4.32 -3.58
N LEU A 78 21.48 -3.24 -3.53
CA LEU A 78 21.32 -2.31 -4.66
C LEU A 78 22.09 -1.00 -4.48
N ASP A 79 22.43 -0.61 -3.26
CA ASP A 79 23.21 0.59 -3.01
C ASP A 79 24.71 0.31 -3.17
N ALA A 80 25.28 0.88 -4.24
CA ALA A 80 26.69 0.79 -4.55
C ALA A 80 27.59 1.47 -3.50
N GLY A 81 27.03 2.35 -2.65
CA GLY A 81 27.73 3.03 -1.56
C GLY A 81 27.56 2.37 -0.18
N TRP A 82 26.75 1.32 -0.06
CA TRP A 82 26.47 0.68 1.23
C TRP A 82 27.65 -0.19 1.67
N GLN A 83 28.46 0.34 2.57
CA GLN A 83 29.52 -0.39 3.26
C GLN A 83 28.92 -1.08 4.48
N SER A 84 28.66 -2.38 4.38
CA SER A 84 28.32 -3.18 5.56
C SER A 84 29.48 -3.15 6.57
N GLU A 85 29.19 -2.99 7.86
CA GLU A 85 30.16 -3.31 8.94
C GLU A 85 30.51 -4.81 8.96
N SER A 86 29.65 -5.65 8.39
CA SER A 86 29.83 -7.09 8.24
C SER A 86 29.97 -7.44 6.77
N GLN A 87 31.19 -7.75 6.33
CA GLN A 87 31.50 -8.27 5.00
C GLN A 87 30.74 -9.58 4.74
N HIS A 88 29.48 -9.51 4.32
CA HIS A 88 28.78 -10.68 3.83
C HIS A 88 29.30 -10.99 2.41
N PRO A 89 29.78 -12.22 2.17
CA PRO A 89 30.45 -12.59 0.91
C PRO A 89 29.53 -12.55 -0.32
N ASP A 90 28.21 -12.41 -0.13
CA ASP A 90 27.19 -12.46 -1.18
C ASP A 90 26.64 -11.08 -1.57
N HIS A 91 27.43 -10.02 -1.42
CA HIS A 91 27.04 -8.70 -1.95
C HIS A 91 27.01 -8.75 -3.48
N TYR A 92 25.81 -8.71 -4.05
CA TYR A 92 25.60 -8.80 -5.49
C TYR A 92 24.94 -7.53 -6.01
N VAL A 93 25.72 -6.67 -6.69
CA VAL A 93 25.19 -5.55 -7.46
C VAL A 93 24.79 -6.07 -8.85
N PRO A 94 23.49 -6.05 -9.22
CA PRO A 94 23.09 -6.45 -10.56
C PRO A 94 23.73 -5.51 -11.58
N LYS A 95 24.55 -6.05 -12.50
CA LYS A 95 25.24 -5.26 -13.53
C LYS A 95 24.28 -4.38 -14.34
N VAL A 96 23.06 -4.85 -14.57
CA VAL A 96 22.01 -4.10 -15.30
C VAL A 96 21.53 -2.85 -14.57
N LEU A 97 21.59 -2.86 -13.24
CA LEU A 97 21.22 -1.74 -12.37
C LEU A 97 22.42 -0.91 -11.94
N SER A 98 23.62 -1.22 -12.42
CA SER A 98 24.83 -0.41 -12.20
C SER A 98 24.82 0.82 -13.09
N HIS A 99 25.46 1.91 -12.65
CA HIS A 99 25.62 3.10 -13.48
C HIS A 99 26.33 2.74 -14.79
N CYS A 100 25.76 3.20 -15.90
CA CYS A 100 26.27 2.97 -17.24
C CYS A 100 25.98 4.21 -18.08
N ASP A 101 26.99 4.70 -18.81
CA ASP A 101 26.88 5.88 -19.66
C ASP A 101 26.14 5.55 -20.98
N ASP A 102 24.87 5.16 -20.84
CA ASP A 102 23.97 4.77 -21.93
C ASP A 102 22.63 5.52 -21.88
N GLY A 103 22.52 6.54 -21.03
CA GLY A 103 21.33 7.38 -20.87
C GLY A 103 20.20 6.74 -20.05
N LEU A 104 20.37 5.54 -19.48
CA LEU A 104 19.34 4.86 -18.68
C LEU A 104 19.53 5.00 -17.16
N ASP A 105 20.49 5.81 -16.72
CA ASP A 105 20.86 5.91 -15.30
C ASP A 105 19.74 6.44 -14.40
N GLU A 106 18.88 7.33 -14.91
CA GLU A 106 17.70 7.80 -14.19
C GLU A 106 16.69 6.66 -13.95
N LEU A 107 16.45 5.82 -14.96
CA LEU A 107 15.59 4.65 -14.83
C LEU A 107 16.18 3.65 -13.81
N ARG A 108 17.49 3.42 -13.84
CA ARG A 108 18.17 2.55 -12.86
C ARG A 108 18.04 3.09 -11.44
N ALA A 109 18.24 4.40 -11.26
CA ALA A 109 18.06 5.05 -9.97
C ALA A 109 16.63 4.88 -9.45
N ASN A 110 15.63 5.10 -10.31
CA ASN A 110 14.22 4.90 -9.98
C ASN A 110 13.93 3.44 -9.60
N ILE A 111 14.44 2.45 -10.35
CA ILE A 111 14.25 1.03 -10.04
C ILE A 111 14.88 0.69 -8.68
N ARG A 112 16.12 1.11 -8.43
CA ARG A 112 16.79 0.88 -7.14
C ARG A 112 15.98 1.47 -5.99
N GLN A 113 15.55 2.73 -6.15
CA GLN A 113 14.74 3.41 -5.14
C GLN A 113 13.42 2.68 -4.87
N ASN A 114 12.69 2.28 -5.91
CA ASN A 114 11.40 1.59 -5.77
C ASN A 114 11.56 0.20 -5.10
N LEU A 115 12.59 -0.56 -5.47
CA LEU A 115 12.85 -1.86 -4.85
C LEU A 115 13.25 -1.74 -3.37
N SER A 116 13.87 -0.63 -2.98
CA SER A 116 14.29 -0.33 -1.60
C SER A 116 13.23 0.39 -0.75
N HIS A 117 12.02 0.61 -1.27
CA HIS A 117 10.90 1.27 -0.59
C HIS A 117 9.61 0.46 -0.75
N PHE A 118 9.66 -0.80 -0.32
CA PHE A 118 8.49 -1.61 -0.05
C PHE A 118 7.64 -0.97 1.05
N GLU A 119 6.33 -0.90 0.79
CA GLU A 119 5.32 -0.34 1.69
C GLU A 119 4.00 -1.08 1.49
N GLY A 120 3.31 -1.40 2.59
CA GLY A 120 2.11 -2.24 2.58
C GLY A 120 0.96 -1.70 1.74
N ASN A 121 0.67 -0.39 1.78
CA ASN A 121 -0.41 0.20 0.99
C ASN A 121 -0.11 0.16 -0.52
N ALA A 122 1.11 0.47 -0.94
CA ALA A 122 1.56 0.35 -2.33
C ALA A 122 1.47 -1.11 -2.81
N GLN A 123 1.87 -2.05 -1.96
CA GLN A 123 1.74 -3.47 -2.24
C GLN A 123 0.27 -3.92 -2.31
N ALA A 124 -0.63 -3.33 -1.51
CA ALA A 124 -2.06 -3.64 -1.54
C ALA A 124 -2.66 -3.31 -2.91
N ILE A 125 -2.32 -2.15 -3.49
CA ILE A 125 -2.73 -1.76 -4.85
C ILE A 125 -2.20 -2.77 -5.88
N ARG A 126 -0.90 -3.11 -5.78
CA ARG A 126 -0.29 -4.11 -6.67
C ARG A 126 -0.98 -5.47 -6.56
N MET A 127 -1.38 -5.88 -5.36
CA MET A 127 -2.09 -7.13 -5.12
C MET A 127 -3.45 -7.13 -5.80
N VAL A 128 -4.31 -6.16 -5.52
CA VAL A 128 -5.68 -6.16 -6.05
C VAL A 128 -5.72 -6.02 -7.56
N HIS A 129 -4.85 -5.20 -8.14
CA HIS A 129 -4.82 -4.93 -9.58
C HIS A 129 -4.05 -5.99 -10.37
N THR A 130 -2.79 -6.26 -9.97
CA THR A 130 -1.84 -6.99 -10.82
C THR A 130 -1.75 -8.47 -10.48
N LEU A 131 -1.74 -8.80 -9.18
CA LEU A 131 -1.50 -10.18 -8.73
C LEU A 131 -2.80 -10.99 -8.66
N MET A 132 -3.82 -10.42 -8.01
CA MET A 132 -5.12 -11.06 -7.80
C MET A 132 -6.12 -10.77 -8.92
N LYS A 133 -5.91 -9.68 -9.68
CA LYS A 133 -6.75 -9.28 -10.82
C LYS A 133 -8.24 -9.20 -10.45
N MET A 134 -8.53 -8.57 -9.31
CA MET A 134 -9.87 -8.53 -8.73
C MET A 134 -10.88 -7.72 -9.56
N ASN A 135 -10.42 -6.92 -10.54
CA ASN A 135 -11.25 -6.12 -11.44
C ASN A 135 -12.31 -5.29 -10.68
N LEU A 136 -11.84 -4.60 -9.63
CA LEU A 136 -12.65 -3.70 -8.82
C LEU A 136 -13.10 -2.49 -9.66
N THR A 137 -14.27 -1.94 -9.32
CA THR A 137 -14.96 -0.86 -10.05
C THR A 137 -14.28 0.49 -9.96
#